data_AF-A0A8S2AV09-F1
#
_entry.id   AF-A0A8S2AV09-F1
#
_cell.length_a   1.000
_cell.length_b   1.000
_cell.length_c   1.000
_cell.angle_alpha   90.00
_cell.angle_beta   90.00
_cell.angle_gamma   90.00
#
_symmetry.space_group_name_H-M   'P 1'
#
loop_
_entity.id
_entity.type
_entity.pdbx_description
1 polymer ?
#
loop_
_entity_poly.entity_id
_entity_poly.type
_entity_poly.pdbx_seq_one_letter_code
_entity_poly.pdbx_strand_id
1 'polypeptide(L)'
;MICERDDFSLTGPLHLTSIDWANEHHRRSVAGSLVQGIYVAERDRQLQRDGPELALSPIWSEFFHFRLIRKLVDDADNSIFGGIYEYKPLSQTVKSMELSPRFVVAFRGTVTKVDSISRDIEHDIHVIRNGLHTTTRFEIAIQAVRNIVASVGGSNVWLAGHSLGASMALLTGKTIARTGVFPECFAFNPPFLSAPIEKIKDKRIKHGIRIAGSVITAGLALAKKATQHYNQNDRASPAPPDPFAALSDWFPRLYINPGDHLCSEYIGYFEHRNKMEEIGIGFVERVATQHSLGGMLLGGKEPVHLIPSSVLTVNLSSSRDFKQAHGIHQWWREDQKFETKVYQYK
;
A
#
# COMPACT_ATOMS: atom_id res chain seq x y z
N MET A 1 14.47 5.21 -27.84
CA MET A 1 13.58 4.03 -27.95
C MET A 1 12.68 4.04 -26.72
N ILE A 2 11.36 4.02 -26.91
CA ILE A 2 10.39 4.01 -25.80
C ILE A 2 10.38 2.61 -25.20
N CYS A 3 10.46 2.49 -23.88
CA CYS A 3 10.27 1.20 -23.21
C CYS A 3 8.81 0.78 -23.40
N GLU A 4 8.52 -0.47 -23.79
CA GLU A 4 7.15 -0.96 -24.01
C GLU A 4 6.22 -0.69 -22.82
N ARG A 5 6.78 -0.66 -21.59
CA ARG A 5 6.08 -0.35 -20.33
C ARG A 5 5.66 1.11 -20.16
N ASP A 6 6.18 2.01 -20.99
CA ASP A 6 5.87 3.44 -20.98
C ASP A 6 4.82 3.76 -22.04
N ASP A 7 4.74 2.89 -23.05
CA ASP A 7 3.82 3.04 -24.15
C ASP A 7 2.42 2.65 -23.70
N PHE A 8 1.61 3.68 -23.50
CA PHE A 8 0.20 3.53 -23.13
C PHE A 8 -0.61 2.78 -24.19
N SER A 9 -0.23 2.88 -25.47
CA SER A 9 -0.93 2.18 -26.55
C SER A 9 -0.71 0.66 -26.51
N LEU A 10 0.38 0.21 -25.90
CA LEU A 10 0.71 -1.21 -25.77
C LEU A 10 0.28 -1.79 -24.42
N THR A 11 0.45 -1.01 -23.35
CA THR A 11 0.31 -1.52 -21.98
C THR A 11 -0.74 -0.81 -21.15
N GLY A 12 -1.38 0.25 -21.66
CA GLY A 12 -2.42 0.98 -20.95
C GLY A 12 -3.76 0.22 -20.86
N PRO A 13 -4.69 0.62 -19.97
CA PRO A 13 -5.99 -0.03 -19.81
C PRO A 13 -6.98 0.42 -20.90
N LEU A 14 -6.66 0.19 -22.17
CA LEU A 14 -7.41 0.71 -23.32
C LEU A 14 -8.87 0.21 -23.42
N HIS A 15 -9.17 -0.92 -22.80
CA HIS A 15 -10.53 -1.47 -22.70
C HIS A 15 -11.47 -0.61 -21.84
N LEU A 16 -10.95 0.26 -20.97
CA LEU A 16 -11.73 1.13 -20.08
C LEU A 16 -12.09 2.47 -20.73
N THR A 17 -12.88 2.42 -21.80
CA THR A 17 -13.35 3.62 -22.52
C THR A 17 -14.38 4.43 -21.73
N SER A 18 -15.00 3.83 -20.70
CA SER A 18 -15.86 4.51 -19.74
C SER A 18 -15.62 3.98 -18.33
N ILE A 19 -15.67 4.87 -17.33
CA ILE A 19 -15.41 4.51 -15.94
C ILE A 19 -16.72 4.38 -15.17
N ASP A 20 -16.98 3.15 -14.71
CA ASP A 20 -17.95 2.89 -13.66
C ASP A 20 -17.25 3.00 -12.30
N TRP A 21 -17.50 4.09 -11.58
CA TRP A 21 -16.93 4.34 -10.27
C TRP A 21 -17.45 3.41 -9.17
N ALA A 22 -18.52 2.63 -9.41
CA ALA A 22 -18.95 1.56 -8.51
C ALA A 22 -18.18 0.24 -8.76
N ASN A 23 -17.55 0.09 -9.93
CA ASN A 23 -16.85 -1.13 -10.31
C ASN A 23 -15.42 -1.18 -9.75
N GLU A 24 -15.14 -2.15 -8.88
CA GLU A 24 -13.82 -2.30 -8.26
C GLU A 24 -12.68 -2.50 -9.26
N HIS A 25 -12.94 -3.20 -10.37
CA HIS A 25 -11.94 -3.38 -11.43
C HIS A 25 -11.60 -2.04 -12.08
N HIS A 26 -12.59 -1.21 -12.40
CA HIS A 26 -12.35 0.09 -13.02
C HIS A 26 -11.55 0.99 -12.08
N ARG A 27 -11.95 1.08 -10.81
CA ARG A 27 -11.23 1.87 -9.79
C ARG A 27 -9.79 1.39 -9.62
N ARG A 28 -9.57 0.07 -9.53
CA ARG A 28 -8.24 -0.54 -9.45
C ARG A 28 -7.38 -0.17 -10.66
N SER A 29 -7.93 -0.31 -11.86
CA SER A 29 -7.20 0.00 -13.10
C SER A 29 -6.86 1.47 -13.22
N VAL A 30 -7.77 2.38 -12.87
CA VAL A 30 -7.51 3.82 -12.82
C VAL A 30 -6.40 4.13 -11.82
N ALA A 31 -6.50 3.63 -10.58
CA ALA A 31 -5.47 3.85 -9.55
C ALA A 31 -4.09 3.30 -9.99
N GLY A 32 -4.05 2.11 -10.59
CA GLY A 32 -2.82 1.53 -11.14
C GLY A 32 -2.23 2.37 -12.29
N SER A 33 -3.08 2.86 -13.19
CA SER A 33 -2.67 3.70 -14.31
C SER A 33 -2.08 5.04 -13.85
N LEU A 34 -2.69 5.69 -12.84
CA LEU A 34 -2.16 6.92 -12.25
C LEU A 34 -0.80 6.71 -11.57
N VAL A 35 -0.60 5.59 -10.87
CA VAL A 35 0.71 5.24 -10.32
C VAL A 35 1.74 5.01 -11.42
N GLN A 36 1.37 4.35 -12.52
CA GLN A 36 2.22 4.18 -13.69
C GLN A 36 2.55 5.53 -14.36
N GLY A 37 1.62 6.48 -14.35
CA GLY A 37 1.85 7.86 -14.77
C GLY A 37 3.01 8.52 -14.01
N ILE A 38 3.16 8.28 -12.70
CA ILE A 38 4.28 8.77 -11.91
C ILE A 38 5.60 8.05 -12.27
N TYR A 39 5.57 6.74 -12.53
CA TYR A 39 6.74 6.03 -13.05
C TYR A 39 7.22 6.61 -14.39
N VAL A 40 6.28 6.96 -15.27
CA VAL A 40 6.59 7.58 -16.56
C VAL A 40 7.04 9.02 -16.36
N ALA A 41 6.48 9.78 -15.42
CA ALA A 41 6.91 11.15 -15.12
C ALA A 41 8.39 11.22 -14.70
N GLU A 42 8.83 10.28 -13.85
CA GLU A 42 10.24 10.20 -13.46
C GLU A 42 11.14 9.80 -14.64
N ARG A 43 10.67 8.91 -15.53
CA ARG A 43 11.43 8.55 -16.73
C ARG A 43 11.47 9.67 -17.75
N ASP A 44 10.39 10.43 -17.90
CA ASP A 44 10.37 11.65 -18.71
C ASP A 44 11.44 12.62 -18.22
N ARG A 45 11.55 12.82 -16.90
CA ARG A 45 12.61 13.64 -16.28
C ARG A 45 14.01 13.08 -16.57
N GLN A 46 14.24 11.77 -16.37
CA GLN A 46 15.54 11.14 -16.58
C GLN A 46 15.99 11.19 -18.05
N LEU A 47 15.04 11.11 -18.99
CA LEU A 47 15.27 11.12 -20.43
C LEU A 47 15.10 12.51 -21.07
N GLN A 48 14.88 13.56 -20.26
CA GLN A 48 14.66 14.94 -20.73
C GLN A 48 13.53 15.04 -21.76
N ARG A 49 12.46 14.24 -21.57
CA ARG A 49 11.22 14.33 -22.35
C ARG A 49 10.36 15.47 -21.81
N ASP A 50 10.84 16.69 -22.01
CA ASP A 50 10.18 17.91 -21.57
C ASP A 50 9.18 18.41 -22.63
N GLY A 51 8.09 19.01 -22.16
CA GLY A 51 7.05 19.58 -23.01
C GLY A 51 5.94 18.62 -23.43
N PRO A 52 4.80 19.16 -23.91
CA PRO A 52 3.58 18.39 -24.18
C PRO A 52 3.73 17.39 -25.33
N GLU A 53 4.67 17.61 -26.25
CA GLU A 53 4.88 16.75 -27.42
C GLU A 53 5.71 15.49 -27.09
N LEU A 54 6.56 15.56 -26.06
CA LEU A 54 7.50 14.48 -25.72
C LEU A 54 7.10 13.71 -24.45
N ALA A 55 6.42 14.38 -23.51
CA ALA A 55 6.05 13.79 -22.23
C ALA A 55 5.01 12.67 -22.42
N LEU A 56 5.32 11.47 -21.92
CA LEU A 56 4.42 10.32 -22.00
C LEU A 56 3.53 10.20 -20.75
N SER A 57 3.97 10.75 -19.62
CA SER A 57 3.26 10.68 -18.35
C SER A 57 1.79 11.15 -18.41
N PRO A 58 1.46 12.28 -19.08
CA PRO A 58 0.08 12.77 -19.12
C PRO A 58 -0.91 11.76 -19.71
N ILE A 59 -0.49 10.95 -20.69
CA ILE A 59 -1.36 9.97 -21.37
C ILE A 59 -1.94 8.96 -20.36
N TRP A 60 -1.15 8.56 -19.36
CA TRP A 60 -1.56 7.62 -18.32
C TRP A 60 -2.65 8.15 -17.38
N SER A 61 -2.77 9.47 -17.25
CA SER A 61 -3.78 10.10 -16.38
C SER A 61 -4.93 10.75 -17.15
N GLU A 62 -4.63 11.42 -18.26
CA GLU A 62 -5.61 12.19 -19.03
C GLU A 62 -6.60 11.30 -19.78
N PHE A 63 -6.22 10.07 -20.13
CA PHE A 63 -7.15 9.06 -20.63
C PHE A 63 -8.33 8.82 -19.67
N PHE A 64 -8.08 8.95 -18.36
CA PHE A 64 -9.10 8.84 -17.31
C PHE A 64 -9.58 10.20 -16.79
N HIS A 65 -9.31 11.28 -17.52
CA HIS A 65 -9.67 12.65 -17.18
C HIS A 65 -9.03 13.15 -15.88
N PHE A 66 -7.83 12.69 -15.56
CA PHE A 66 -7.03 13.23 -14.47
C PHE A 66 -5.90 14.10 -15.01
N ARG A 67 -5.73 15.27 -14.41
CA ARG A 67 -4.60 16.16 -14.67
C ARG A 67 -3.60 16.09 -13.53
N LEU A 68 -2.32 15.88 -13.83
CA LEU A 68 -1.24 16.00 -12.84
C LEU A 68 -1.04 17.48 -12.49
N ILE A 69 -1.49 17.90 -11.31
CA ILE A 69 -1.42 19.31 -10.88
C ILE A 69 -0.17 19.62 -10.05
N ARG A 70 0.45 18.61 -9.45
CA ARG A 70 1.68 18.76 -8.66
C ARG A 70 2.51 17.49 -8.68
N LYS A 71 3.80 17.60 -8.97
CA LYS A 71 4.79 16.53 -8.77
C LYS A 71 5.32 16.62 -7.34
N LEU A 72 5.49 15.47 -6.67
CA LEU A 72 6.19 15.36 -5.40
C LEU A 72 7.63 14.92 -5.71
N VAL A 73 8.57 15.80 -5.40
CA VAL A 73 9.99 15.66 -5.74
C VAL A 73 10.78 15.47 -4.47
N ASP A 74 11.74 14.55 -4.48
CA ASP A 74 12.64 14.34 -3.35
C ASP A 74 13.77 15.36 -3.37
N ASP A 75 13.99 16.04 -2.24
CA ASP A 75 15.03 17.07 -2.10
C ASP A 75 16.45 16.48 -2.19
N ALA A 76 16.62 15.18 -1.95
CA ALA A 76 17.92 14.53 -1.95
C ALA A 76 18.48 14.28 -3.35
N ASP A 77 17.64 13.82 -4.30
CA ASP A 77 18.06 13.39 -5.64
C ASP A 77 17.25 14.04 -6.78
N ASN A 78 16.33 14.95 -6.45
CA ASN A 78 15.39 15.59 -7.36
C ASN A 78 14.53 14.60 -8.16
N SER A 79 14.38 13.36 -7.68
CA SER A 79 13.54 12.36 -8.32
C SER A 79 12.07 12.63 -8.01
N ILE A 80 11.21 12.47 -9.02
CA ILE A 80 9.77 12.53 -8.85
C ILE A 80 9.35 11.20 -8.22
N PHE A 81 8.90 11.19 -6.97
CA PHE A 81 8.49 9.96 -6.27
C PHE A 81 6.97 9.83 -6.14
N GLY A 82 6.24 10.93 -6.35
CA GLY A 82 4.79 10.95 -6.30
C GLY A 82 4.18 12.11 -7.07
N GLY A 83 2.86 12.22 -7.04
CA GLY A 83 2.13 13.32 -7.63
C GLY A 83 0.69 13.42 -7.16
N ILE A 84 0.11 14.60 -7.33
CA ILE A 84 -1.29 14.90 -7.05
C ILE A 84 -1.99 15.08 -8.38
N TYR A 85 -2.98 14.22 -8.63
CA TYR A 85 -3.88 14.30 -9.75
C TYR A 85 -5.20 14.94 -9.33
N GLU A 86 -5.77 15.80 -10.17
CA GLU A 86 -7.12 16.34 -10.02
C GLU A 86 -8.03 15.76 -11.11
N TYR A 87 -9.21 15.29 -10.71
CA TYR A 87 -10.22 14.78 -11.64
C TYR A 87 -10.95 15.93 -12.36
N LYS A 88 -11.03 15.86 -13.69
CA LYS A 88 -11.65 16.86 -14.58
C LYS A 88 -12.63 16.17 -15.55
N PRO A 89 -13.80 15.70 -15.07
CA PRO A 89 -14.75 14.95 -15.90
C PRO A 89 -15.27 15.77 -17.08
N LEU A 90 -15.48 15.12 -18.23
CA LEU A 90 -16.07 15.74 -19.43
C LEU A 90 -17.55 16.10 -19.25
N SER A 91 -18.28 15.37 -18.42
CA SER A 91 -19.68 15.61 -18.09
C SER A 91 -19.98 15.16 -16.66
N GLN A 92 -20.66 15.99 -15.88
CA GLN A 92 -20.94 15.76 -14.46
C GLN A 92 -22.35 15.21 -14.29
N THR A 93 -22.48 13.89 -14.10
CA THR A 93 -23.71 13.29 -13.58
C THR A 93 -23.62 13.17 -12.06
N VAL A 94 -24.74 13.36 -11.35
CA VAL A 94 -24.79 13.37 -9.88
C VAL A 94 -24.21 12.07 -9.28
N LYS A 95 -24.58 10.90 -9.84
CA LYS A 95 -24.06 9.60 -9.37
C LYS A 95 -22.56 9.40 -9.58
N SER A 96 -21.98 10.01 -10.62
CA SER A 96 -20.54 9.96 -10.88
C SER A 96 -19.77 10.81 -9.86
N MET A 97 -20.35 11.92 -9.40
CA MET A 97 -19.74 12.79 -8.39
C MET A 97 -19.67 12.17 -7.00
N GLU A 98 -20.62 11.31 -6.62
CA GLU A 98 -20.61 10.68 -5.29
C GLU A 98 -19.52 9.60 -5.12
N LEU A 99 -19.13 8.93 -6.20
CA LEU A 99 -18.23 7.77 -6.15
C LEU A 99 -16.83 8.04 -6.74
N SER A 100 -16.66 9.13 -7.48
CA SER A 100 -15.37 9.51 -8.06
C SER A 100 -14.51 10.29 -7.05
N PRO A 101 -13.18 10.11 -7.07
CA PRO A 101 -12.30 10.97 -6.29
C PRO A 101 -12.21 12.34 -6.96
N ARG A 102 -12.08 13.39 -6.15
CA ARG A 102 -11.64 14.70 -6.66
C ARG A 102 -10.14 14.73 -6.85
N PHE A 103 -9.40 14.15 -5.91
CA PHE A 103 -7.94 14.09 -5.95
C PHE A 103 -7.41 12.68 -5.75
N VAL A 104 -6.31 12.38 -6.43
CA VAL A 104 -5.54 11.15 -6.20
C VAL A 104 -4.09 11.52 -5.90
N VAL A 105 -3.57 11.08 -4.76
CA VAL A 105 -2.15 11.16 -4.43
C VAL A 105 -1.53 9.82 -4.76
N ALA A 106 -0.71 9.79 -5.82
CA ALA A 106 -0.09 8.58 -6.32
C ALA A 106 1.42 8.55 -6.01
N PHE A 107 1.93 7.40 -5.60
CA PHE A 107 3.35 7.18 -5.27
C PHE A 107 3.92 6.02 -6.08
N ARG A 108 5.01 6.26 -6.80
CA ARG A 108 5.73 5.17 -7.47
C ARG A 108 6.63 4.42 -6.49
N GLY A 109 6.99 3.19 -6.84
CA GLY A 109 8.13 2.51 -6.25
C GLY A 109 9.44 2.88 -6.96
N THR A 110 10.44 2.03 -6.79
CA THR A 110 11.79 2.22 -7.32
C THR A 110 11.83 2.16 -8.84
N VAL A 111 12.49 3.14 -9.49
CA VAL A 111 12.76 3.14 -10.93
C VAL A 111 14.11 2.49 -11.13
N THR A 112 14.12 1.21 -11.47
CA THR A 112 15.33 0.39 -11.55
C THR A 112 15.62 0.00 -13.00
N LYS A 113 16.90 -0.18 -13.34
CA LYS A 113 17.27 -0.78 -14.62
C LYS A 113 16.92 -2.27 -14.57
N VAL A 114 16.61 -2.85 -15.74
CA VAL A 114 16.08 -4.22 -15.87
C VAL A 114 16.91 -5.28 -15.12
N ASP A 115 18.22 -5.06 -14.99
CA ASP A 115 19.16 -6.00 -14.37
C ASP A 115 19.49 -5.69 -12.89
N SER A 116 18.94 -4.60 -12.32
CA SER A 116 19.18 -4.17 -10.93
C SER A 116 17.95 -4.23 -10.02
N ILE A 117 16.79 -4.61 -10.57
CA ILE A 117 15.48 -4.53 -9.90
C ILE A 117 15.49 -5.14 -8.48
N SER A 118 16.01 -6.35 -8.29
CA SER A 118 15.99 -7.00 -6.96
C SER A 118 16.90 -6.33 -5.94
N ARG A 119 18.12 -5.93 -6.34
CA ARG A 119 19.10 -5.29 -5.45
C ARG A 119 18.65 -3.91 -4.98
N ASP A 120 18.07 -3.13 -5.89
CA ASP A 120 17.59 -1.80 -5.55
C ASP A 120 16.34 -1.87 -4.65
N ILE A 121 15.47 -2.88 -4.85
CA ILE A 121 14.33 -3.12 -3.96
C ILE A 121 14.79 -3.62 -2.57
N GLU A 122 15.83 -4.45 -2.50
CA GLU A 122 16.43 -4.88 -1.21
C GLU A 122 16.97 -3.69 -0.41
N HIS A 123 17.63 -2.73 -1.06
CA HIS A 123 18.05 -1.48 -0.41
C HIS A 123 16.85 -0.65 0.06
N ASP A 124 15.78 -0.55 -0.73
CA ASP A 124 14.58 0.20 -0.32
C ASP A 124 13.81 -0.47 0.81
N ILE A 125 13.83 -1.80 0.91
CA ILE A 125 13.32 -2.55 2.06
C ILE A 125 14.11 -2.18 3.32
N HIS A 126 15.42 -1.96 3.21
CA HIS A 126 16.22 -1.45 4.31
C HIS A 126 15.77 -0.06 4.75
N VAL A 127 15.44 0.84 3.81
CA VAL A 127 14.87 2.16 4.12
C VAL A 127 13.53 2.04 4.86
N ILE A 128 12.63 1.16 4.41
CA ILE A 128 11.34 0.95 5.10
C ILE A 128 11.59 0.41 6.52
N ARG A 129 12.52 -0.54 6.68
CA ARG A 129 12.87 -1.14 7.97
C ARG A 129 13.54 -0.15 8.93
N ASN A 130 14.35 0.77 8.42
CA ASN A 130 15.06 1.77 9.23
C ASN A 130 14.22 3.01 9.54
N GLY A 131 13.07 3.18 8.89
CA GLY A 131 12.07 4.19 9.23
C GLY A 131 11.66 5.04 8.05
N LEU A 132 10.77 4.53 7.18
CA LEU A 132 10.18 5.32 6.10
C LEU A 132 9.60 6.66 6.59
N HIS A 133 9.03 6.66 7.82
CA HIS A 133 8.46 7.84 8.47
C HIS A 133 9.46 8.96 8.79
N THR A 134 10.77 8.70 8.75
CA THR A 134 11.82 9.71 8.98
C THR A 134 12.45 10.20 7.69
N THR A 135 11.90 9.82 6.54
CA THR A 135 12.43 10.26 5.23
C THR A 135 11.82 11.59 4.82
N THR A 136 12.59 12.42 4.13
CA THR A 136 12.12 13.66 3.46
C THR A 136 10.92 13.38 2.55
N ARG A 137 10.97 12.27 1.79
CA ARG A 137 9.86 11.82 0.94
C ARG A 137 8.56 11.63 1.73
N PHE A 138 8.63 11.02 2.92
CA PHE A 138 7.46 10.84 3.75
C PHE A 138 6.94 12.16 4.30
N GLU A 139 7.82 13.06 4.75
CA GLU A 139 7.42 14.40 5.22
C GLU A 139 6.69 15.18 4.13
N ILE A 140 7.24 15.21 2.92
CA ILE A 140 6.60 15.85 1.75
C ILE A 140 5.25 15.18 1.44
N ALA A 141 5.20 13.85 1.45
CA ALA A 141 3.98 13.08 1.16
C ALA A 141 2.88 13.34 2.19
N ILE A 142 3.17 13.24 3.49
CA ILE A 142 2.16 13.41 4.53
C ILE A 142 1.65 14.85 4.58
N GLN A 143 2.50 15.84 4.33
CA GLN A 143 2.06 17.24 4.23
C GLN A 143 1.14 17.46 3.03
N ALA A 144 1.49 16.91 1.86
CA ALA A 144 0.63 16.96 0.68
C ALA A 144 -0.74 16.33 0.96
N VAL A 145 -0.77 15.13 1.57
CA VAL A 145 -2.01 14.42 1.89
C VAL A 145 -2.84 15.21 2.91
N ARG A 146 -2.25 15.70 4.00
CA ARG A 146 -2.95 16.50 5.02
C ARG A 146 -3.60 17.75 4.41
N ASN A 147 -2.87 18.46 3.55
CA ASN A 147 -3.38 19.68 2.92
C ASN A 147 -4.59 19.40 2.03
N ILE A 148 -4.54 18.33 1.21
CA ILE A 148 -5.67 17.97 0.34
C ILE A 148 -6.86 17.51 1.19
N VAL A 149 -6.64 16.60 2.15
CA VAL A 149 -7.71 16.08 3.01
C VAL A 149 -8.38 17.20 3.81
N ALA A 150 -7.61 18.16 4.33
CA ALA A 150 -8.16 19.34 5.00
C ALA A 150 -8.98 20.22 4.04
N SER A 151 -8.62 20.28 2.75
CA SER A 151 -9.29 21.13 1.76
C SER A 151 -10.61 20.56 1.21
N VAL A 152 -10.75 19.23 1.12
CA VAL A 152 -11.91 18.60 0.44
C VAL A 152 -12.54 17.42 1.20
N GLY A 153 -12.04 17.07 2.38
CA GLY A 153 -12.47 15.89 3.13
C GLY A 153 -11.89 14.57 2.58
N GLY A 154 -11.82 13.56 3.44
CA GLY A 154 -11.16 12.28 3.11
C GLY A 154 -11.86 11.44 2.04
N SER A 155 -13.20 11.52 1.92
CA SER A 155 -13.97 10.76 0.93
C SER A 155 -13.66 11.17 -0.52
N ASN A 156 -13.16 12.38 -0.72
CA ASN A 156 -12.81 12.93 -2.03
C ASN A 156 -11.34 12.68 -2.42
N VAL A 157 -10.58 11.95 -1.61
CA VAL A 157 -9.14 11.73 -1.80
C VAL A 157 -8.84 10.25 -1.85
N TRP A 158 -8.17 9.83 -2.93
CA TRP A 158 -7.56 8.50 -3.00
C TRP A 158 -6.06 8.59 -2.76
N LEU A 159 -5.53 7.61 -2.04
CA LEU A 159 -4.11 7.32 -1.96
C LEU A 159 -3.83 6.11 -2.83
N ALA A 160 -2.81 6.17 -3.68
CA ALA A 160 -2.42 5.05 -4.52
C ALA A 160 -0.92 4.87 -4.51
N GLY A 161 -0.44 3.63 -4.52
CA GLY A 161 0.98 3.41 -4.67
C GLY A 161 1.35 1.98 -5.02
N HIS A 162 2.55 1.82 -5.55
CA HIS A 162 3.10 0.52 -5.94
C HIS A 162 4.44 0.25 -5.26
N SER A 163 4.67 -0.98 -4.79
CA SER A 163 5.93 -1.39 -4.14
C SER A 163 6.28 -0.46 -2.97
N LEU A 164 7.46 0.18 -2.95
CA LEU A 164 7.80 1.21 -1.95
C LEU A 164 6.75 2.35 -1.90
N GLY A 165 6.19 2.76 -3.03
CA GLY A 165 5.12 3.75 -3.08
C GLY A 165 3.82 3.26 -2.43
N ALA A 166 3.54 1.96 -2.46
CA ALA A 166 2.40 1.37 -1.74
C ALA A 166 2.60 1.47 -0.22
N SER A 167 3.83 1.23 0.27
CA SER A 167 4.18 1.48 1.67
C SER A 167 4.01 2.95 2.06
N MET A 168 4.35 3.89 1.16
CA MET A 168 4.12 5.32 1.37
C MET A 168 2.62 5.66 1.46
N ALA A 169 1.81 5.10 0.55
CA ALA A 169 0.35 5.25 0.57
C ALA A 169 -0.26 4.69 1.87
N LEU A 170 0.17 3.49 2.29
CA LEU A 170 -0.29 2.86 3.52
C LEU A 170 0.13 3.66 4.76
N LEU A 171 1.37 4.15 4.83
CA LEU A 171 1.85 4.90 5.98
C LEU A 171 1.15 6.27 6.10
N THR A 172 1.01 6.99 4.99
CA THR A 172 0.28 8.26 4.96
C THR A 172 -1.20 8.05 5.27
N GLY A 173 -1.84 7.07 4.65
CA GLY A 173 -3.23 6.68 4.92
C GLY A 173 -3.47 6.31 6.36
N LYS A 174 -2.60 5.48 6.96
CA LYS A 174 -2.66 5.12 8.38
C LYS A 174 -2.57 6.34 9.29
N THR A 175 -1.71 7.29 8.94
CA THR A 175 -1.53 8.53 9.71
C THR A 175 -2.79 9.40 9.68
N ILE A 176 -3.50 9.46 8.53
CA ILE A 176 -4.77 10.19 8.40
C ILE A 176 -5.93 9.41 9.05
N ALA A 177 -5.98 8.09 8.89
CA ALA A 177 -7.00 7.22 9.50
C ALA A 177 -7.05 7.36 11.03
N ARG A 178 -5.90 7.57 11.67
CA ARG A 178 -5.82 7.86 13.11
C ARG A 178 -6.52 9.12 13.57
N THR A 179 -6.77 10.06 12.66
CA THR A 179 -7.52 11.28 12.97
C THR A 179 -9.02 11.09 12.74
N GLY A 180 -9.49 9.85 12.54
CA GLY A 180 -10.89 9.53 12.25
C GLY A 180 -11.32 9.77 10.80
N VAL A 181 -10.37 10.00 9.89
CA VAL A 181 -10.64 10.24 8.47
C VAL A 181 -10.11 9.07 7.66
N PHE A 182 -10.97 8.35 6.95
CA PHE A 182 -10.61 7.10 6.27
C PHE A 182 -10.51 7.30 4.74
N PRO A 183 -9.37 7.76 4.21
CA PRO A 183 -9.20 7.88 2.76
C PRO A 183 -9.16 6.48 2.12
N GLU A 184 -9.73 6.39 0.93
CA GLU A 184 -9.57 5.21 0.07
C GLU A 184 -8.09 5.05 -0.30
N CYS A 185 -7.58 3.83 -0.19
CA CYS A 185 -6.15 3.55 -0.36
C CYS A 185 -5.96 2.32 -1.24
N PHE A 186 -5.22 2.46 -2.33
CA PHE A 186 -4.91 1.43 -3.32
C PHE A 186 -3.43 1.09 -3.26
N ALA A 187 -3.08 -0.02 -2.62
CA ALA A 187 -1.71 -0.43 -2.39
C ALA A 187 -1.36 -1.67 -3.22
N PHE A 188 -0.57 -1.47 -4.27
CA PHE A 188 -0.16 -2.52 -5.20
C PHE A 188 1.18 -3.12 -4.79
N ASN A 189 1.21 -4.42 -4.52
CA ASN A 189 2.41 -5.17 -4.14
C ASN A 189 3.26 -4.48 -3.03
N PRO A 190 2.67 -3.99 -1.93
CA PRO A 190 3.46 -3.42 -0.83
C PRO A 190 4.38 -4.48 -0.23
N PRO A 191 5.64 -4.16 0.08
CA PRO A 191 6.52 -5.09 0.80
C PRO A 191 6.01 -5.35 2.23
N PHE A 192 6.12 -6.60 2.66
CA PHE A 192 5.82 -7.06 4.01
C PHE A 192 7.14 -7.39 4.72
N LEU A 193 7.44 -6.71 5.83
CA LEU A 193 8.75 -6.78 6.48
C LEU A 193 8.81 -7.89 7.55
N SER A 194 8.65 -9.15 7.14
CA SER A 194 8.84 -10.30 8.03
C SER A 194 9.54 -11.47 7.34
N ALA A 195 9.84 -12.52 8.11
CA ALA A 195 10.30 -13.77 7.53
C ALA A 195 9.30 -14.27 6.48
N PRO A 196 9.76 -14.77 5.31
CA PRO A 196 8.89 -15.16 4.21
C PRO A 196 8.29 -16.55 4.44
N ILE A 197 7.44 -16.68 5.46
CA ILE A 197 6.77 -17.93 5.85
C ILE A 197 5.87 -18.41 4.70
N GLU A 198 5.34 -17.49 3.90
CA GLU A 198 4.44 -17.85 2.80
C GLU A 198 5.08 -18.68 1.69
N LYS A 199 6.42 -18.69 1.60
CA LYS A 199 7.19 -19.55 0.71
C LYS A 199 7.17 -21.04 1.10
N ILE A 200 6.80 -21.36 2.33
CA ILE A 200 6.77 -22.75 2.81
C ILE A 200 5.62 -23.47 2.11
N LYS A 201 5.93 -24.53 1.34
CA LYS A 201 4.94 -25.28 0.55
C LYS A 201 3.93 -26.03 1.43
N ASP A 202 4.39 -26.62 2.53
CA ASP A 202 3.53 -27.38 3.44
C ASP A 202 2.67 -26.43 4.29
N LYS A 203 1.36 -26.46 4.06
CA LYS A 203 0.38 -25.62 4.78
C LYS A 203 0.34 -25.90 6.29
N ARG A 204 0.56 -27.14 6.73
CA ARG A 204 0.56 -27.50 8.15
C ARG A 204 1.78 -26.93 8.85
N ILE A 205 2.95 -27.05 8.23
CA ILE A 205 4.19 -26.47 8.76
C ILE A 205 4.09 -24.95 8.83
N LYS A 206 3.65 -24.32 7.74
CA LYS A 206 3.39 -22.87 7.64
C LYS A 206 2.50 -22.38 8.80
N HIS A 207 1.38 -23.07 9.02
CA HIS A 207 0.45 -22.70 10.06
C HIS A 207 0.98 -22.94 11.48
N GLY A 208 1.67 -24.07 11.70
CA GLY A 208 2.30 -24.38 12.98
C GLY A 208 3.35 -23.34 13.38
N ILE A 209 4.18 -22.89 12.43
CA ILE A 209 5.16 -21.83 12.66
C ILE A 209 4.48 -20.52 13.07
N ARG A 210 3.41 -20.12 12.38
CA ARG A 210 2.69 -18.88 12.70
C ARG A 210 2.04 -18.92 14.08
N ILE A 211 1.34 -20.00 14.42
CA ILE A 211 0.75 -20.15 15.76
C ILE A 211 1.83 -20.07 16.83
N ALA A 212 2.90 -20.84 16.69
CA ALA A 212 3.98 -20.88 17.67
C ALA A 212 4.61 -19.49 17.86
N GLY A 213 4.87 -18.78 16.75
CA GLY A 213 5.37 -17.41 16.76
C GLY A 213 4.46 -16.44 17.51
N SER A 214 3.14 -16.51 17.28
CA SER A 214 2.18 -15.65 17.95
C SER A 214 2.06 -15.93 19.44
N VAL A 215 2.03 -17.20 19.85
CA VAL A 215 1.98 -17.59 21.26
C VAL A 215 3.22 -17.10 22.02
N ILE A 216 4.42 -17.28 21.44
CA ILE A 216 5.68 -16.79 22.03
C ILE A 216 5.65 -15.26 22.17
N THR A 217 5.25 -14.56 21.11
CA THR A 217 5.20 -13.09 21.10
C THR A 217 4.21 -12.56 22.13
N ALA A 218 3.01 -13.15 22.22
CA ALA A 218 2.00 -12.76 23.20
C ALA A 218 2.47 -13.04 24.64
N GLY A 219 3.10 -14.20 24.89
CA GLY A 219 3.67 -14.54 26.19
C GLY A 219 4.72 -13.53 26.66
N LEU A 220 5.64 -13.14 25.76
CA LEU A 220 6.65 -12.11 26.03
C LEU A 220 6.01 -10.74 26.31
N ALA A 221 4.98 -10.35 25.55
CA ALA A 221 4.29 -9.08 25.73
C ALA A 221 3.56 -9.01 27.08
N LEU A 222 2.89 -10.09 27.49
CA LEU A 222 2.19 -10.18 28.78
C LEU A 222 3.18 -10.14 29.95
N ALA A 223 4.30 -10.86 29.85
CA ALA A 223 5.36 -10.84 30.86
C ALA A 223 5.99 -9.43 31.03
N LYS A 224 6.18 -8.70 29.93
CA LYS A 224 6.65 -7.30 29.96
C LYS A 224 5.63 -6.37 30.61
N LYS A 225 4.34 -6.51 30.32
CA LYS A 225 3.29 -5.73 31.00
C LYS A 225 3.25 -6.02 32.50
N ALA A 226 3.34 -7.29 32.91
CA ALA A 226 3.35 -7.69 34.32
C ALA A 226 4.53 -7.09 35.11
N THR A 227 5.73 -7.11 34.52
CA THR A 227 6.93 -6.51 35.14
C THR A 227 6.89 -4.98 35.18
N GLN A 228 6.27 -4.32 34.19
CA GLN A 228 6.05 -2.87 34.22
C GLN A 228 5.03 -2.44 35.29
N HIS A 229 3.93 -3.20 35.44
CA HIS A 229 2.94 -2.96 36.49
C HIS A 229 3.52 -3.13 37.90
N TYR A 230 4.49 -4.02 38.08
CA TYR A 230 5.16 -4.21 39.38
C TYR A 230 6.05 -3.03 39.79
N ASN A 231 6.51 -2.23 38.83
CA ASN A 231 7.43 -1.10 39.04
C ASN A 231 6.75 0.28 39.08
N GLN A 232 5.43 0.36 38.86
CA GLN A 232 4.67 1.62 38.90
C GLN A 232 3.64 1.60 40.04
N ASN A 233 4.05 2.11 41.21
CA ASN A 233 3.10 2.71 42.14
C ASN A 233 2.73 4.11 41.60
N ASP A 234 1.43 4.41 41.61
CA ASP A 234 0.78 5.69 41.35
C ASP A 234 0.38 6.10 39.91
N ARG A 235 -0.94 6.35 39.80
CA ARG A 235 -1.72 7.03 38.75
C ARG A 235 -1.88 6.30 37.42
N ALA A 236 -2.90 5.44 37.38
CA ALA A 236 -3.46 4.87 36.16
C ALA A 236 -4.05 5.97 35.26
N SER A 237 -3.22 6.58 34.42
CA SER A 237 -3.69 7.15 33.16
C SER A 237 -4.34 6.01 32.36
N PRO A 238 -5.53 6.19 31.76
CA PRO A 238 -6.12 5.16 30.92
C PRO A 238 -5.11 4.76 29.84
N ALA A 239 -4.93 3.46 29.66
CA ALA A 239 -4.05 2.94 28.62
C ALA A 239 -4.41 3.62 27.28
N PRO A 240 -3.42 4.07 26.49
CA PRO A 240 -3.71 4.67 25.19
C PRO A 240 -4.59 3.71 24.38
N PRO A 241 -5.61 4.23 23.67
CA PRO A 241 -6.52 3.39 22.90
C PRO A 241 -5.71 2.54 21.91
N ASP A 242 -6.16 1.29 21.74
CA ASP A 242 -5.49 0.32 20.89
C ASP A 242 -5.25 0.91 19.48
N PRO A 243 -3.98 1.02 19.03
CA PRO A 243 -3.66 1.53 17.70
C PRO A 243 -4.36 0.78 16.57
N PHE A 244 -4.68 -0.51 16.77
CA PHE A 244 -5.44 -1.32 15.82
C PHE A 244 -6.94 -1.00 15.86
N ALA A 245 -7.52 -0.82 17.04
CA ALA A 245 -8.91 -0.39 17.19
C ALA A 245 -9.19 0.95 16.49
N ALA A 246 -8.28 1.93 16.64
CA ALA A 246 -8.40 3.23 15.97
C ALA A 246 -8.36 3.16 14.44
N LEU A 247 -7.90 2.03 13.89
CA LEU A 247 -7.76 1.78 12.45
C LEU A 247 -8.72 0.69 11.97
N SER A 248 -9.59 0.15 12.84
CA SER A 248 -10.45 -1.00 12.53
C SER A 248 -11.45 -0.72 11.40
N ASP A 249 -11.92 0.52 11.30
CA ASP A 249 -12.83 1.01 10.25
C ASP A 249 -12.11 1.49 8.97
N TRP A 250 -10.77 1.46 8.95
CA TRP A 250 -10.00 1.79 7.75
C TRP A 250 -9.69 0.53 6.94
N PHE A 251 -10.24 0.45 5.72
CA PHE A 251 -10.10 -0.71 4.83
C PHE A 251 -9.28 -0.35 3.58
N PRO A 252 -7.95 -0.28 3.66
CA PRO A 252 -7.12 -0.15 2.47
C PRO A 252 -7.27 -1.37 1.56
N ARG A 253 -7.26 -1.12 0.26
CA ARG A 253 -7.31 -2.11 -0.81
C ARG A 253 -5.89 -2.58 -1.11
N LEU A 254 -5.58 -3.80 -0.69
CA LEU A 254 -4.29 -4.43 -0.95
C LEU A 254 -4.39 -5.32 -2.17
N TYR A 255 -3.49 -5.12 -3.13
CA TYR A 255 -3.39 -5.92 -4.33
C TYR A 255 -2.09 -6.74 -4.28
N ILE A 256 -2.22 -8.06 -4.13
CA ILE A 256 -1.11 -8.96 -3.81
C ILE A 256 -0.98 -10.06 -4.85
N ASN A 257 0.23 -10.29 -5.35
CA ASN A 257 0.54 -11.44 -6.20
C ASN A 257 1.27 -12.52 -5.38
N PRO A 258 0.77 -13.78 -5.30
CA PRO A 258 1.45 -14.85 -4.57
C PRO A 258 2.88 -15.16 -5.08
N GLY A 259 3.15 -14.91 -6.37
CA GLY A 259 4.47 -15.04 -6.99
C GLY A 259 5.44 -13.91 -6.63
N ASP A 260 4.96 -12.84 -6.00
CA ASP A 260 5.78 -11.76 -5.49
C ASP A 260 6.13 -12.02 -4.01
N HIS A 261 7.35 -12.46 -3.80
CA HIS A 261 7.86 -12.79 -2.47
C HIS A 261 7.99 -11.60 -1.51
N LEU A 262 7.85 -10.36 -1.98
CA LEU A 262 7.92 -9.18 -1.13
C LEU A 262 6.57 -8.92 -0.46
N CYS A 263 5.46 -9.22 -1.14
CA CYS A 263 4.13 -8.89 -0.67
C CYS A 263 3.27 -10.13 -0.32
N SER A 264 3.64 -11.34 -0.77
CA SER A 264 2.82 -12.54 -0.57
C SER A 264 2.54 -12.88 0.89
N GLU A 265 3.40 -12.44 1.83
CA GLU A 265 3.18 -12.65 3.26
C GLU A 265 1.92 -11.96 3.79
N TYR A 266 1.38 -10.93 3.11
CA TYR A 266 0.05 -10.37 3.46
C TYR A 266 -1.06 -11.43 3.43
N ILE A 267 -1.00 -12.38 2.49
CA ILE A 267 -1.99 -13.47 2.38
C ILE A 267 -1.96 -14.29 3.67
N GLY A 268 -0.76 -14.75 4.05
CA GLY A 268 -0.54 -15.55 5.25
C GLY A 268 -0.84 -14.79 6.53
N TYR A 269 -0.54 -13.49 6.59
CA TYR A 269 -0.85 -12.60 7.70
C TYR A 269 -2.36 -12.55 7.99
N PHE A 270 -3.18 -12.27 6.97
CA PHE A 270 -4.63 -12.16 7.15
C PHE A 270 -5.31 -13.52 7.37
N GLU A 271 -4.91 -14.55 6.63
CA GLU A 271 -5.45 -15.91 6.83
C GLU A 271 -5.14 -16.45 8.22
N HIS A 272 -3.93 -16.20 8.72
CA HIS A 272 -3.54 -16.61 10.08
C HIS A 272 -4.41 -15.94 11.13
N ARG A 273 -4.68 -14.65 10.99
CA ARG A 273 -5.56 -13.91 11.92
C ARG A 273 -6.98 -14.46 11.95
N ASN A 274 -7.60 -14.69 10.80
CA ASN A 274 -8.93 -15.31 10.75
C ASN A 274 -8.92 -16.69 11.39
N LYS A 275 -7.89 -17.50 11.10
CA LYS A 275 -7.79 -18.83 11.66
C LYS A 275 -7.64 -18.81 13.18
N MET A 276 -6.83 -17.91 13.73
CA MET A 276 -6.68 -17.75 15.19
C MET A 276 -8.01 -17.40 15.87
N GLU A 277 -8.85 -16.58 15.23
CA GLU A 277 -10.23 -16.34 15.68
C GLU A 277 -11.10 -17.61 15.60
N GLU A 278 -11.06 -18.35 14.50
CA GLU A 278 -11.82 -19.60 14.32
C GLU A 278 -11.50 -20.68 15.36
N ILE A 279 -10.23 -20.80 15.77
CA ILE A 279 -9.79 -21.76 16.81
C ILE A 279 -9.89 -21.22 18.24
N GLY A 280 -10.49 -20.04 18.43
CA GLY A 280 -10.79 -19.47 19.76
C GLY A 280 -9.59 -18.84 20.48
N ILE A 281 -8.47 -18.63 19.80
CA ILE A 281 -7.27 -17.96 20.36
C ILE A 281 -6.95 -16.63 19.69
N GLY A 282 -7.96 -15.97 19.11
CA GLY A 282 -7.83 -14.66 18.46
C GLY A 282 -7.24 -13.57 19.34
N PHE A 283 -7.51 -13.59 20.65
CA PHE A 283 -6.86 -12.70 21.62
C PHE A 283 -5.33 -12.80 21.61
N VAL A 284 -4.78 -14.03 21.51
CA VAL A 284 -3.32 -14.25 21.44
C VAL A 284 -2.74 -13.56 20.21
N GLU A 285 -3.42 -13.68 19.08
CA GLU A 285 -2.98 -13.07 17.83
C GLU A 285 -3.08 -11.55 17.85
N ARG A 286 -4.14 -10.98 18.45
CA ARG A 286 -4.28 -9.52 18.62
C ARG A 286 -3.14 -8.95 19.46
N VAL A 287 -2.82 -9.59 20.58
CA VAL A 287 -1.67 -9.21 21.43
C VAL A 287 -0.35 -9.38 20.66
N ALA A 288 -0.17 -10.51 19.97
CA ALA A 288 1.06 -10.78 19.20
C ALA A 288 1.27 -9.77 18.07
N THR A 289 0.23 -9.41 17.34
CA THR A 289 0.31 -8.44 16.23
C THR A 289 0.65 -7.04 16.74
N GLN A 290 0.04 -6.59 17.85
CA GLN A 290 0.36 -5.32 18.50
C GLN A 290 1.81 -5.25 18.99
N HIS A 291 2.38 -6.38 19.36
CA HIS A 291 3.70 -6.50 19.96
C HIS A 291 4.71 -7.24 19.05
N SER A 292 4.43 -7.32 17.74
CA SER A 292 5.21 -8.15 16.84
C SER A 292 6.69 -7.77 16.90
N LEU A 293 7.55 -8.79 16.86
CA LEU A 293 8.97 -8.68 17.15
C LEU A 293 9.71 -7.63 16.30
N GLY A 294 9.19 -7.28 15.12
CA GLY A 294 9.71 -6.18 14.29
C GLY A 294 9.62 -4.82 14.98
N GLY A 295 8.52 -4.52 15.66
CA GLY A 295 8.38 -3.30 16.47
C GLY A 295 9.13 -3.39 17.81
N MET A 296 9.30 -4.60 18.35
CA MET A 296 9.94 -4.82 19.65
C MET A 296 11.48 -4.81 19.61
N LEU A 297 12.11 -5.23 18.50
CA LEU A 297 13.57 -5.18 18.29
C LEU A 297 14.09 -3.88 17.67
N LEU A 298 13.23 -3.10 16.99
CA LEU A 298 13.61 -1.84 16.31
C LEU A 298 13.24 -0.59 17.11
N GLY A 299 13.38 -0.64 18.43
CA GLY A 299 13.20 0.54 19.30
C GLY A 299 11.76 1.05 19.42
N GLY A 300 10.76 0.17 19.34
CA GLY A 300 9.36 0.52 19.65
C GLY A 300 8.60 1.21 18.53
N LYS A 301 9.09 1.18 17.28
CA LYS A 301 8.45 1.86 16.15
C LYS A 301 7.47 0.97 15.42
N GLU A 302 6.28 1.49 15.13
CA GLU A 302 5.20 0.72 14.54
C GLU A 302 5.47 0.39 13.06
N PRO A 303 5.37 -0.89 12.66
CA PRO A 303 5.61 -1.32 11.28
C PRO A 303 4.55 -0.80 10.29
N VAL A 304 5.03 -0.32 9.14
CA VAL A 304 4.16 0.15 8.03
C VAL A 304 3.20 -0.94 7.56
N HIS A 305 3.67 -2.18 7.45
CA HIS A 305 2.97 -3.30 6.86
C HIS A 305 1.85 -3.89 7.73
N LEU A 306 1.81 -3.58 9.03
CA LEU A 306 0.76 -4.09 9.91
C LEU A 306 -0.48 -3.20 9.83
N ILE A 307 -1.57 -3.75 9.31
CA ILE A 307 -2.87 -3.09 9.22
C ILE A 307 -3.98 -4.01 9.78
N PRO A 308 -4.93 -3.46 10.56
CA PRO A 308 -5.98 -4.26 11.22
C PRO A 308 -6.97 -4.85 10.23
N SER A 309 -7.43 -4.06 9.27
CA SER A 309 -8.48 -4.41 8.32
C SER A 309 -8.00 -4.14 6.89
N SER A 310 -8.55 -4.86 5.91
CA SER A 310 -8.22 -4.67 4.49
C SER A 310 -9.26 -5.31 3.58
N VAL A 311 -9.44 -4.70 2.41
CA VAL A 311 -9.95 -5.42 1.23
C VAL A 311 -8.74 -6.00 0.50
N LEU A 312 -8.52 -7.31 0.60
CA LEU A 312 -7.39 -8.01 -0.01
C LEU A 312 -7.82 -8.61 -1.35
N THR A 313 -7.20 -8.16 -2.44
CA THR A 313 -7.36 -8.74 -3.77
C THR A 313 -6.08 -9.49 -4.15
N VAL A 314 -6.21 -10.79 -4.40
CA VAL A 314 -5.10 -11.67 -4.80
C VAL A 314 -5.17 -11.93 -6.30
N ASN A 315 -4.05 -11.78 -7.01
CA ASN A 315 -3.94 -12.21 -8.40
C ASN A 315 -3.69 -13.72 -8.46
N LEU A 316 -4.66 -14.46 -8.99
CA LEU A 316 -4.61 -15.92 -9.16
C LEU A 316 -3.96 -16.35 -10.48
N SER A 317 -3.70 -15.41 -11.39
CA SER A 317 -3.02 -15.72 -12.66
C SER A 317 -1.55 -16.06 -12.43
N SER A 318 -1.08 -17.08 -13.15
CA SER A 318 0.33 -17.49 -13.08
C SER A 318 1.26 -16.39 -13.59
N SER A 319 2.31 -16.12 -12.82
CA SER A 319 3.41 -15.23 -13.24
C SER A 319 4.64 -16.06 -13.59
N ARG A 320 5.30 -15.73 -14.69
CA ARG A 320 6.50 -16.43 -15.19
C ARG A 320 7.70 -16.23 -14.27
N ASP A 321 7.84 -15.01 -13.73
CA ASP A 321 8.93 -14.62 -12.87
C ASP A 321 8.49 -13.56 -11.85
N PHE A 322 9.41 -13.24 -10.93
CA PHE A 322 9.22 -12.19 -9.92
C PHE A 322 8.93 -10.82 -10.56
N LYS A 323 9.54 -10.48 -11.69
CA LYS A 323 9.37 -9.17 -12.33
C LYS A 323 7.95 -8.99 -12.87
N GLN A 324 7.35 -10.06 -13.39
CA GLN A 324 5.95 -10.08 -13.80
C GLN A 324 5.03 -10.07 -12.57
N ALA A 325 5.33 -10.89 -11.55
CA ALA A 325 4.54 -10.97 -10.33
C ALA A 325 4.55 -9.67 -9.53
N HIS A 326 5.65 -8.93 -9.54
CA HIS A 326 5.78 -7.64 -8.87
C HIS A 326 5.27 -6.48 -9.75
N GLY A 327 5.28 -6.62 -11.08
CA GLY A 327 5.00 -5.50 -11.98
C GLY A 327 3.56 -4.97 -11.88
N ILE A 328 3.41 -3.64 -11.83
CA ILE A 328 2.11 -2.99 -11.66
C ILE A 328 1.11 -3.26 -12.80
N HIS A 329 1.60 -3.59 -14.00
CA HIS A 329 0.74 -3.71 -15.19
C HIS A 329 -0.25 -4.86 -15.13
N GLN A 330 0.01 -5.86 -14.28
CA GLN A 330 -0.94 -6.94 -14.05
C GLN A 330 -2.28 -6.44 -13.50
N TRP A 331 -2.33 -5.29 -12.85
CA TRP A 331 -3.52 -4.87 -12.08
C TRP A 331 -4.66 -4.29 -12.91
N TRP A 332 -4.43 -4.09 -14.20
CA TRP A 332 -5.40 -3.57 -15.14
C TRP A 332 -5.53 -4.40 -16.42
N ARG A 333 -4.95 -5.60 -16.48
CA ARG A 333 -5.11 -6.49 -17.64
C ARG A 333 -6.40 -7.30 -17.52
N GLU A 334 -7.12 -7.45 -18.64
CA GLU A 334 -8.39 -8.17 -18.70
C GLU A 334 -8.26 -9.70 -18.58
N ASP A 335 -7.09 -10.25 -18.92
CA ASP A 335 -6.82 -11.69 -18.88
C ASP A 335 -6.47 -12.21 -17.48
N GLN A 336 -6.62 -11.37 -16.44
CA GLN A 336 -6.22 -11.69 -15.09
C GLN A 336 -7.41 -12.17 -14.25
N LYS A 337 -7.15 -13.17 -13.40
CA LYS A 337 -8.13 -13.70 -12.46
C LYS A 337 -7.81 -13.17 -11.06
N PHE A 338 -8.78 -12.50 -10.44
CA PHE A 338 -8.62 -11.93 -9.11
C PHE A 338 -9.61 -12.55 -8.13
N GLU A 339 -9.15 -12.77 -6.89
CA GLU A 339 -10.00 -13.12 -5.76
C GLU A 339 -9.95 -11.99 -4.73
N THR A 340 -11.09 -11.44 -4.35
CA THR A 340 -11.19 -10.40 -3.32
C THR A 340 -11.80 -10.97 -2.05
N LYS A 341 -11.17 -10.70 -0.90
CA LYS A 341 -11.68 -11.02 0.44
C LYS A 341 -11.58 -9.81 1.35
N VAL A 342 -12.58 -9.62 2.20
CA VAL A 342 -12.57 -8.56 3.23
C VAL A 342 -12.12 -9.16 4.55
N TYR A 343 -11.08 -8.57 5.14
CA TYR A 343 -10.60 -8.88 6.47
C TYR A 343 -10.90 -7.71 7.39
N GLN A 344 -11.62 -7.97 8.46
CA GLN A 344 -12.01 -6.97 9.44
C GLN A 344 -11.45 -7.33 10.81
N TYR A 345 -10.84 -6.35 11.46
CA TYR A 345 -10.46 -6.45 12.87
C TYR A 345 -11.72 -6.44 13.74
N LYS A 346 -11.85 -7.42 14.64
CA LYS A 346 -13.00 -7.61 15.54
C LYS A 346 -12.64 -7.37 17.00
#